data_AF-A0A1T4K1K7-F1
#
_entry.id   AF-A0A1T4K1K7-F1
#
_cell.length_a   1.000
_cell.length_b   1.000
_cell.length_c   1.000
_cell.angle_alpha   90.00
_cell.angle_beta   90.00
_cell.angle_gamma   90.00
#
_symmetry.space_group_name_H-M   'P 1'
#
loop_
_entity.id
_entity.type
_entity.pdbx_description
1 polymer ?
#
loop_
_entity_poly.entity_id
_entity_poly.type
_entity_poly.pdbx_seq_one_letter_code
_entity_poly.pdbx_strand_id
1 'polypeptide(L)'
;MLANIGVDIYKTWSEDQRRAEIGKLVEGHRAGLSLEIMFQMASAIAGSPDSARDHLAALIPAEERHKMVTRLKGTDQAVAASFLM
;
A
#
# COMPACT_ATOMS: atom_id res chain seq x y z
N MET A 1 -7.38 6.50 -20.19
CA MET A 1 -6.62 5.33 -20.68
C MET A 1 -5.11 5.47 -20.44
N LEU A 2 -4.68 6.06 -19.30
CA LEU A 2 -3.28 6.14 -18.87
C LEU A 2 -2.96 5.26 -17.65
N ALA A 3 -3.99 4.73 -16.97
CA ALA A 3 -3.84 3.93 -15.75
C ALA A 3 -3.16 2.57 -15.99
N ASN A 4 -3.27 1.99 -17.20
CA ASN A 4 -2.75 0.65 -17.48
C ASN A 4 -1.24 0.60 -17.80
N ILE A 5 -0.63 1.72 -18.24
CA ILE A 5 0.78 1.71 -18.67
C ILE A 5 1.71 1.48 -17.45
N GLY A 6 1.34 2.01 -16.29
CA GLY A 6 2.09 1.77 -15.04
C GLY A 6 1.96 0.34 -14.52
N VAL A 7 0.79 -0.29 -14.64
CA VAL A 7 0.54 -1.64 -14.12
C VAL A 7 1.31 -2.70 -14.90
N ASP A 8 1.41 -2.55 -16.22
CA ASP A 8 2.11 -3.51 -17.06
C ASP A 8 3.63 -3.51 -16.83
N ILE A 9 4.22 -2.38 -16.40
CA ILE A 9 5.65 -2.35 -16.06
C ILE A 9 5.94 -3.15 -14.78
N TYR A 10 5.03 -3.15 -13.80
CA TYR A 10 5.25 -3.88 -12.55
C TYR A 10 5.18 -5.40 -12.72
N LYS A 11 4.53 -5.88 -13.79
CA LYS A 11 4.51 -7.30 -14.14
C LYS A 11 5.90 -7.83 -14.51
N THR A 12 6.80 -6.98 -15.00
CA THR A 12 8.18 -7.36 -15.35
C THR A 12 9.15 -7.26 -14.18
N TRP A 13 8.71 -6.65 -13.08
CA TRP A 13 9.53 -6.45 -11.90
C TRP A 13 9.62 -7.71 -11.05
N SER A 14 10.78 -7.92 -10.42
CA SER A 14 10.93 -8.93 -9.37
C SER A 14 10.17 -8.53 -8.10
N GLU A 15 9.93 -9.51 -7.23
CA GLU A 15 9.30 -9.27 -5.92
C GLU A 15 10.11 -8.30 -5.05
N ASP A 16 11.44 -8.32 -5.14
CA ASP A 16 12.30 -7.37 -4.42
C ASP A 16 12.14 -5.94 -4.92
N GLN A 17 12.00 -5.75 -6.24
CA GLN A 17 11.75 -4.43 -6.83
C GLN A 17 10.39 -3.88 -6.40
N ARG A 18 9.35 -4.73 -6.43
CA ARG A 18 8.01 -4.36 -5.95
C ARG A 18 8.04 -3.99 -4.47
N ARG A 19 8.67 -4.82 -3.63
CA ARG A 19 8.83 -4.56 -2.20
C ARG A 19 9.55 -3.24 -1.95
N ALA A 20 10.65 -2.98 -2.64
CA ALA A 20 11.42 -1.74 -2.48
C ALA A 20 10.60 -0.50 -2.84
N GLU A 21 9.81 -0.56 -3.91
CA GLU A 21 8.97 0.56 -4.34
C GLU A 21 7.77 0.79 -3.42
N ILE A 22 7.11 -0.28 -2.96
CA ILE A 22 6.08 -0.18 -1.93
C ILE A 22 6.67 0.41 -0.63
N GLY A 23 7.92 0.06 -0.30
CA GLY A 23 8.64 0.68 0.82
C GLY A 23 8.75 2.21 0.69
N LYS A 24 8.98 2.74 -0.52
CA LYS A 24 8.98 4.19 -0.76
C LYS A 24 7.61 4.81 -0.54
N LEU A 25 6.52 4.11 -0.86
CA LEU A 25 5.16 4.58 -0.56
C LEU A 25 4.90 4.65 0.94
N VAL A 26 5.41 3.68 1.72
CA VAL A 26 5.35 3.72 3.19
C VAL A 26 6.09 4.93 3.74
N GLU A 27 7.32 5.18 3.28
CA GLU A 27 8.06 6.41 3.66
C GLU A 27 7.34 7.68 3.23
N GLY A 28 6.78 7.69 2.01
CA GLY A 28 5.94 8.78 1.53
C GLY A 28 4.74 9.04 2.45
N HIS A 29 4.08 7.98 2.93
CA HIS A 29 2.98 8.10 3.88
C HIS A 29 3.44 8.68 5.21
N ARG A 30 4.57 8.22 5.75
CA ARG A 30 5.19 8.79 6.95
C ARG A 30 5.52 10.28 6.78
N ALA A 31 5.81 10.70 5.55
CA ALA A 31 6.04 12.09 5.17
C ALA A 31 4.76 12.88 4.77
N GLY A 32 3.57 12.28 4.84
CA GLY A 32 2.29 12.97 4.62
C GLY A 32 1.52 12.57 3.35
N LEU A 33 1.98 11.59 2.57
CA LEU A 33 1.18 11.00 1.50
C LEU A 33 -0.11 10.39 2.07
N SER A 34 -1.24 10.49 1.36
CA SER A 34 -2.49 9.91 1.86
C SER A 34 -2.47 8.38 1.85
N LEU A 35 -3.23 7.77 2.77
CA LEU A 35 -3.42 6.31 2.82
C LEU A 35 -4.06 5.76 1.53
N GLU A 36 -5.01 6.50 0.96
CA GLU A 36 -5.68 6.13 -0.29
C GLU A 36 -4.68 5.97 -1.43
N ILE A 37 -3.78 6.95 -1.63
CA ILE A 37 -2.75 6.88 -2.68
C ILE A 37 -1.79 5.73 -2.40
N MET A 38 -1.38 5.55 -1.14
CA MET A 38 -0.51 4.43 -0.76
C MET A 38 -1.15 3.08 -1.11
N PHE A 39 -2.42 2.86 -0.77
CA PHE A 39 -3.12 1.59 -1.07
C PHE A 39 -3.35 1.38 -2.56
N GLN A 40 -3.76 2.40 -3.29
CA GLN A 40 -3.97 2.33 -4.73
C GLN A 40 -2.67 1.98 -5.46
N MET A 41 -1.58 2.68 -5.13
CA MET A 41 -0.29 2.47 -5.77
C MET A 41 0.34 1.14 -5.34
N ALA A 42 0.25 0.76 -4.07
CA ALA A 42 0.73 -0.55 -3.60
C ALA A 42 -0.01 -1.70 -4.30
N SER A 43 -1.33 -1.58 -4.50
CA SER A 43 -2.12 -2.57 -5.24
C SER A 43 -1.70 -2.67 -6.71
N ALA A 44 -1.41 -1.53 -7.35
CA ALA A 44 -0.91 -1.51 -8.72
C ALA A 44 0.47 -2.18 -8.83
N ILE A 45 1.39 -1.86 -7.90
CA ILE A 45 2.76 -2.41 -7.88
C ILE A 45 2.76 -3.91 -7.56
N ALA A 46 1.98 -4.33 -6.56
CA ALA A 46 1.89 -5.72 -6.15
C ALA A 46 1.04 -6.58 -7.13
N GLY A 47 0.31 -5.94 -8.04
CA GLY A 47 -0.58 -6.58 -9.01
C GLY A 47 -1.96 -6.96 -8.46
N SER A 48 -2.16 -6.91 -7.14
CA SER A 48 -3.47 -7.10 -6.51
C SER A 48 -3.54 -6.42 -5.14
N PRO A 49 -4.76 -6.11 -4.64
CA PRO A 49 -4.94 -5.67 -3.26
C PRO A 49 -4.47 -6.69 -2.21
N ASP A 50 -4.62 -8.00 -2.47
CA ASP A 50 -4.22 -9.06 -1.53
C ASP A 50 -2.70 -9.07 -1.36
N SER A 51 -1.95 -9.09 -2.47
CA SER A 51 -0.49 -9.01 -2.42
C SER A 51 0.02 -7.70 -1.80
N ALA A 52 -0.69 -6.59 -2.02
CA ALA A 52 -0.35 -5.31 -1.39
C ALA A 52 -0.46 -5.38 0.14
N ARG A 53 -1.47 -6.07 0.70
CA ARG A 53 -1.60 -6.30 2.15
C ARG A 53 -0.39 -7.01 2.71
N ASP A 54 0.07 -8.07 2.05
CA ASP A 54 1.23 -8.84 2.50
C ASP A 54 2.50 -7.99 2.53
N HIS A 55 2.73 -7.19 1.48
CA HIS A 55 3.86 -6.26 1.45
C HIS A 55 3.76 -5.20 2.56
N LEU A 56 2.59 -4.57 2.72
CA LEU A 56 2.38 -3.53 3.72
C LEU A 56 2.51 -4.09 5.15
N ALA A 57 2.00 -5.29 5.42
CA ALA A 57 2.15 -5.96 6.71
C ALA A 57 3.61 -6.31 7.03
N ALA A 58 4.42 -6.63 6.01
CA ALA A 58 5.85 -6.90 6.16
C ALA A 58 6.70 -5.62 6.32
N LEU A 59 6.25 -4.49 5.76
CA LEU A 59 6.98 -3.22 5.77
C LEU A 59 6.57 -2.28 6.92
N ILE A 60 5.35 -2.42 7.43
CA ILE A 60 4.78 -1.57 8.47
C ILE A 60 4.58 -2.39 9.75
N PRO A 61 5.26 -2.04 10.86
CA PRO A 61 5.07 -2.69 12.15
C PRO A 61 3.60 -2.72 12.58
N ALA A 62 3.19 -3.79 13.25
CA ALA A 62 1.79 -4.00 13.66
C ALA A 62 1.23 -2.83 14.50
N GLU A 63 2.03 -2.26 15.40
CA GLU A 63 1.63 -1.11 16.21
C GLU A 63 1.36 0.14 15.35
N GLU A 64 2.19 0.39 14.35
CA GLU A 64 2.02 1.50 13.42
C GLU A 64 0.76 1.31 12.57
N ARG A 65 0.54 0.09 12.04
CA ARG A 65 -0.71 -0.26 11.33
C ARG A 65 -1.95 -0.02 12.19
N HIS A 66 -1.91 -0.40 13.47
CA HIS A 66 -3.00 -0.16 14.40
C HIS A 66 -3.30 1.32 14.61
N LYS A 67 -2.27 2.16 14.77
CA LYS A 67 -2.41 3.61 14.88
C LYS A 67 -2.98 4.23 13.59
N MET A 68 -2.54 3.75 12.42
CA MET A 68 -3.01 4.22 11.11
C MET A 68 -4.51 3.95 10.91
N VAL A 69 -5.02 2.80 11.37
CA VAL A 69 -6.44 2.43 11.27
C VAL A 69 -7.27 3.20 12.29
N THR A 70 -6.88 3.21 13.57
CA THR A 70 -7.72 3.72 14.67
C THR A 70 -7.91 5.24 14.69
N ARG A 71 -6.99 5.99 14.06
CA ARG A 71 -7.13 7.45 13.87
C ARG A 71 -8.25 7.82 12.88
N LEU A 72 -8.60 6.92 11.96
CA LEU A 72 -9.69 7.13 10.99
C LEU A 72 -11.04 6.78 11.60
N LYS A 73 -12.13 7.15 10.92
CA LYS A 73 -13.51 6.85 11.31
C LYS A 73 -14.34 6.39 10.11
N GLY A 74 -15.41 5.65 10.38
CA GLY A 74 -16.38 5.25 9.36
C GLY A 74 -15.75 4.43 8.23
N THR A 75 -16.12 4.75 7.00
CA THR A 75 -15.67 4.02 5.80
C THR A 75 -14.16 4.01 5.63
N ASP A 76 -13.49 5.14 5.90
CA ASP A 76 -12.03 5.23 5.74
C ASP A 76 -11.30 4.30 6.72
N GLN A 77 -11.83 4.14 7.94
CA GLN A 77 -11.32 3.18 8.90
C GLN A 77 -11.49 1.75 8.41
N ALA A 78 -12.65 1.42 7.83
CA ALA A 78 -12.92 0.08 7.30
C ALA A 78 -11.99 -0.24 6.11
N VAL A 79 -11.75 0.72 5.22
CA VAL A 79 -10.83 0.57 4.09
C VAL A 79 -9.40 0.38 4.60
N ALA A 80 -8.93 1.22 5.52
CA ALA A 80 -7.59 1.09 6.08
C ALA A 80 -7.41 -0.23 6.84
N ALA A 81 -8.41 -0.67 7.61
CA ALA A 81 -8.40 -1.96 8.27
C ALA A 81 -8.28 -3.10 7.25
N SER A 82 -9.03 -3.04 6.14
CA SER A 82 -8.98 -4.07 5.11
C SER A 82 -7.59 -4.21 4.48
N PHE A 83 -6.77 -3.16 4.46
CA PHE A 83 -5.41 -3.20 3.89
C PHE A 83 -4.31 -3.49 4.92
N LEU A 84 -4.55 -3.16 6.19
CA LEU A 84 -3.52 -3.09 7.22
C LEU A 84 -3.77 -4.03 8.40
N MET A 85 -4.82 -4.85 8.41
CA MET A 85 -5.14 -5.82 9.47
C MET A 85 -5.45 -7.18 8.88
#